data_AF-A0AAD7K1B8-F1
#
_entry.id   AF-A0AAD7K1B8-F1
#
_cell.length_a   1.000
_cell.length_b   1.000
_cell.length_c   1.000
_cell.angle_alpha   90.00
_cell.angle_beta   90.00
_cell.angle_gamma   90.00
#
_symmetry.space_group_name_H-M   'P 1'
#
loop_
_entity.id
_entity.type
_entity.pdbx_description
1 polymer ?
#
loop_
_entity_poly.entity_id
_entity_poly.type
_entity_poly.pdbx_seq_one_letter_code
_entity_poly.pdbx_strand_id
1 'polypeptide(L)'
;MLFLLTLITLVSFVIADPTPALGSLKVRPTTVYRPRSQDAFHRARWRSLHLEESEPLEWVPHDILGPDVEDPHTLAQLARMSGNAYALPGNKNWYEIDHSWNTSFPFGYEDSENGFRGHVFMSSNNSTVILSIKGTTLQGPTSKQDKYNDNLLFSCCCARVDFSWVFRKVCDCYRNSWRCDNTCLSKALIEDSLFYSVGVKLVNDLFFLYPTANLWLVGHSLGGALAALLGTTFGLPAVAFESPGEHLAAQRLHLPIPPAHGPLGPFLPAVTHVYHNADPIPQGACTGIGSVCAQGGYALETRCHLGKSIIFDTVNKLGWKVDVRKHVIRDVITKVLEAEGVEWEEGRRVPLARADPDCVDCFKWEFGEFPGGKENSFGNASISTNINLH
;
A
#
# COMPACT_ATOMS: atom_id res chain seq x y z
N MET A 1 47.23 -30.69 -55.05
CA MET A 1 46.22 -29.64 -55.28
C MET A 1 44.96 -30.33 -55.80
N LEU A 2 44.15 -30.91 -54.91
CA LEU A 2 42.92 -30.32 -54.34
C LEU A 2 41.97 -29.77 -55.41
N PHE A 3 40.83 -30.44 -55.62
CA PHE A 3 39.49 -29.93 -55.28
C PHE A 3 38.48 -31.08 -55.43
N LEU A 4 37.99 -31.60 -54.30
CA LEU A 4 36.81 -32.48 -54.22
C LEU A 4 35.73 -31.64 -53.51
N LEU A 5 34.63 -31.34 -54.20
CA LEU A 5 33.44 -30.74 -53.59
C LEU A 5 32.61 -31.83 -52.93
N THR A 6 32.51 -31.79 -51.60
CA THR A 6 31.52 -32.55 -50.83
C THR A 6 30.54 -31.57 -50.20
N LEU A 7 29.28 -31.69 -50.63
CA LEU A 7 28.12 -30.98 -50.10
C LEU A 7 27.75 -31.60 -48.74
N ILE A 8 27.92 -30.87 -47.65
CA ILE A 8 27.41 -31.27 -46.31
C ILE A 8 26.08 -30.55 -46.10
N THR A 9 24.99 -31.30 -46.17
CA THR A 9 23.66 -30.89 -45.69
C THR A 9 23.67 -30.88 -44.17
N LEU A 10 23.65 -29.69 -43.57
CA LEU A 10 23.36 -29.48 -42.15
C LEU A 10 21.88 -29.71 -41.90
N VAL A 11 21.54 -30.86 -41.31
CA VAL A 11 20.24 -31.10 -40.69
C VAL A 11 20.28 -30.44 -39.31
N SER A 12 19.68 -29.26 -39.19
CA SER A 12 19.42 -28.63 -37.90
C SER A 12 18.31 -29.39 -37.20
N PHE A 13 18.66 -30.21 -36.21
CA PHE A 13 17.70 -30.69 -35.22
C PHE A 13 17.28 -29.49 -34.36
N VAL A 14 16.09 -28.96 -34.61
CA VAL A 14 15.39 -28.09 -33.67
C VAL A 14 14.93 -28.99 -32.52
N ILE A 15 15.62 -28.92 -31.39
CA ILE A 15 15.07 -29.42 -30.13
C ILE A 15 13.92 -28.47 -29.80
N ALA A 16 12.69 -28.95 -30.03
CA ALA A 16 11.50 -28.33 -29.46
C ALA A 16 11.55 -28.58 -27.95
N ASP A 17 11.88 -27.55 -27.19
CA ASP A 17 11.57 -27.50 -25.77
C ASP A 17 10.24 -26.73 -25.64
N PRO A 18 9.11 -27.38 -25.30
CA PRO A 18 7.89 -26.68 -24.96
C PRO A 18 7.84 -26.51 -23.44
N THR A 19 8.76 -25.72 -22.89
CA THR A 19 8.45 -25.05 -21.63
C THR A 19 7.50 -23.90 -21.97
N PRO A 20 6.26 -23.87 -21.43
CA PRO A 20 5.37 -22.75 -21.69
C PRO A 20 6.06 -21.48 -21.20
N ALA A 21 6.13 -20.45 -22.05
CA ALA A 21 6.65 -19.15 -21.65
C ALA A 21 5.93 -18.72 -20.37
N LEU A 22 6.69 -18.73 -19.25
CA LEU A 22 6.25 -18.25 -17.95
C LEU A 22 5.83 -16.78 -18.17
N GLY A 23 4.52 -16.53 -18.12
CA GLY A 23 3.91 -15.36 -18.74
C GLY A 23 4.37 -14.05 -18.10
N SER A 24 4.75 -13.06 -18.90
CA SER A 24 4.97 -11.70 -18.42
C SER A 24 3.70 -11.14 -17.76
N LEU A 25 3.84 -10.29 -16.74
CA LEU A 25 2.71 -9.53 -16.18
C LEU A 25 1.91 -8.85 -17.28
N LYS A 26 0.59 -9.00 -17.25
CA LYS A 26 -0.29 -8.33 -18.19
C LYS A 26 -0.47 -6.89 -17.78
N VAL A 27 -0.54 -6.03 -18.79
CA VAL A 27 -0.75 -4.59 -18.64
C VAL A 27 -2.00 -4.18 -19.38
N ARG A 28 -2.64 -3.13 -18.88
CA ARG A 28 -3.78 -2.47 -19.52
C ARG A 28 -3.61 -0.96 -19.47
N PRO A 29 -4.10 -0.23 -20.48
CA PRO A 29 -4.26 1.21 -20.37
C PRO A 29 -5.07 1.55 -19.11
N THR A 30 -4.50 2.41 -18.27
CA THR A 30 -5.08 2.89 -17.03
C THR A 30 -5.01 4.40 -17.02
N THR A 31 -6.17 5.05 -16.95
CA THR A 31 -6.24 6.50 -16.76
C THR A 31 -5.98 6.83 -15.30
N VAL A 32 -4.93 7.62 -15.05
CA VAL A 32 -4.62 8.19 -13.74
C VAL A 32 -4.83 9.69 -13.75
N TYR A 33 -5.23 10.25 -12.62
CA TYR A 33 -5.37 11.70 -12.49
C TYR A 33 -4.19 12.25 -11.71
N ARG A 34 -3.51 13.23 -12.29
CA ARG A 34 -2.39 13.91 -11.65
C ARG A 34 -2.67 15.40 -11.54
N PRO A 35 -2.23 16.06 -10.46
CA PRO A 35 -2.21 17.51 -10.43
C PRO A 35 -1.29 18.00 -11.55
N ARG A 36 -1.66 19.10 -12.22
CA ARG A 36 -0.82 19.70 -13.27
C ARG A 36 0.61 20.04 -12.81
N SER A 37 0.77 20.27 -11.51
CA SER A 37 2.07 20.51 -10.87
C SER A 37 2.12 19.80 -9.51
N GLN A 38 3.21 19.06 -9.28
CA GLN A 38 3.48 18.44 -7.98
C GLN A 38 3.70 19.51 -6.90
N ASP A 39 4.28 20.66 -7.25
CA ASP A 39 4.41 21.80 -6.32
C ASP A 39 3.04 22.37 -5.94
N ALA A 40 2.10 22.46 -6.89
CA ALA A 40 0.74 22.87 -6.60
C ALA A 40 0.03 21.89 -5.64
N PHE A 41 0.24 20.59 -5.83
CA PHE A 41 -0.28 19.57 -4.90
C PHE A 41 0.30 19.74 -3.49
N HIS A 42 1.63 19.89 -3.37
CA HIS A 42 2.27 20.09 -2.07
C HIS A 42 1.84 21.41 -1.41
N ARG A 43 1.66 22.48 -2.19
CA ARG A 43 1.12 23.75 -1.71
C ARG A 43 -0.32 23.64 -1.21
N ALA A 44 -1.20 23.00 -1.98
CA ALA A 44 -2.59 22.78 -1.59
C ALA A 44 -2.69 21.98 -0.29
N ARG A 45 -1.88 20.92 -0.18
CA ARG A 45 -1.73 20.15 1.06
C ARG A 45 -1.22 21.01 2.23
N TRP A 46 -0.19 21.81 2.01
CA TRP A 46 0.39 22.68 3.04
C TRP A 46 -0.63 23.72 3.54
N ARG A 47 -1.39 24.34 2.62
CA ARG A 47 -2.45 25.30 2.96
C ARG A 47 -3.59 24.65 3.73
N SER A 48 -4.03 23.47 3.30
CA SER A 48 -5.05 22.71 4.03
C SER A 48 -4.60 22.37 5.45
N LEU A 49 -3.33 22.01 5.62
CA LEU A 49 -2.77 21.64 6.92
C LEU A 49 -2.58 22.82 7.87
N HIS A 50 -2.00 23.93 7.39
CA HIS A 50 -1.55 25.02 8.26
C HIS A 50 -2.53 26.18 8.35
N LEU A 51 -3.39 26.33 7.35
CA LEU A 51 -4.31 27.47 7.23
C LEU A 51 -5.77 27.03 7.19
N GLU A 52 -6.05 25.73 7.16
CA GLU A 52 -7.42 25.16 6.99
C GLU A 52 -8.10 25.65 5.70
N GLU A 53 -7.30 25.99 4.70
CA GLU A 53 -7.77 26.51 3.42
C GLU A 53 -7.79 25.40 2.36
N SER A 54 -8.83 25.40 1.54
CA SER A 54 -8.87 24.56 0.34
C SER A 54 -8.33 25.34 -0.86
N GLU A 55 -7.41 24.73 -1.60
CA GLU A 55 -6.93 25.27 -2.88
C GLU A 55 -7.40 24.35 -4.01
N PRO A 56 -8.12 24.88 -5.03
CA PRO A 56 -8.56 24.06 -6.15
C PRO A 56 -7.36 23.61 -6.97
N LEU A 57 -7.28 22.30 -7.24
CA LEU A 57 -6.27 21.70 -8.12
C LEU A 57 -6.88 21.36 -9.47
N GLU A 58 -6.16 21.69 -10.53
CA GLU A 58 -6.44 21.20 -11.88
C GLU A 58 -5.91 19.76 -12.00
N TRP A 59 -6.83 18.80 -12.08
CA TRP A 59 -6.53 17.38 -12.27
C TRP A 59 -6.52 17.05 -13.76
N VAL A 60 -5.39 16.55 -14.24
CA VAL A 60 -5.19 16.18 -15.64
C VAL A 60 -5.21 14.65 -15.75
N PRO A 61 -6.04 14.08 -16.66
CA PRO A 61 -6.00 12.66 -16.96
C PRO A 61 -4.73 12.32 -17.74
N HIS A 62 -4.08 11.23 -17.35
CA HIS A 62 -2.95 10.64 -18.06
C HIS A 62 -3.24 9.17 -18.31
N ASP A 63 -3.14 8.73 -19.55
CA ASP A 63 -3.21 7.32 -19.88
C ASP A 63 -1.81 6.71 -19.78
N ILE A 64 -1.65 5.76 -18.86
CA ILE A 64 -0.41 5.04 -18.62
C ILE A 64 -0.65 3.53 -18.68
N LEU A 65 0.43 2.74 -18.73
CA LEU A 65 0.31 1.30 -18.59
C LEU A 65 0.28 0.93 -17.10
N GLY A 66 -0.85 0.39 -16.66
CA GLY A 66 -1.04 -0.14 -15.32
C GLY A 66 -1.12 -1.68 -15.33
N PRO A 67 -0.99 -2.33 -14.16
CA PRO A 67 -1.15 -3.78 -14.07
C PRO A 67 -2.59 -4.18 -14.42
N ASP A 68 -2.74 -5.29 -15.14
CA ASP A 68 -4.06 -5.86 -15.39
C ASP A 68 -4.56 -6.61 -14.14
N VAL A 69 -5.34 -5.90 -13.31
CA VAL A 69 -5.89 -6.44 -12.07
C VAL A 69 -7.01 -7.47 -12.28
N GLU A 70 -7.43 -7.74 -13.52
CA GLU A 70 -8.37 -8.82 -13.84
C GLU A 70 -7.67 -10.13 -14.21
N ASP A 71 -6.35 -10.10 -14.40
CA ASP A 71 -5.54 -11.26 -14.70
C ASP A 71 -5.03 -11.92 -13.40
N PRO A 72 -5.42 -13.18 -13.10
CA PRO A 72 -5.01 -13.84 -11.86
C PRO A 72 -3.49 -13.98 -11.71
N HIS A 73 -2.78 -14.24 -12.81
CA HIS A 73 -1.32 -14.38 -12.80
C HIS A 73 -0.65 -13.06 -12.42
N THR A 74 -1.10 -11.95 -13.02
CA THR A 74 -0.62 -10.61 -12.69
C THR A 74 -0.82 -10.31 -11.20
N LEU A 75 -2.01 -10.54 -10.64
CA LEU A 75 -2.25 -10.35 -9.21
C LEU A 75 -1.37 -11.28 -8.33
N ALA A 76 -1.22 -12.56 -8.70
CA ALA A 76 -0.39 -13.50 -7.95
C ALA A 76 1.08 -13.07 -7.91
N GLN A 77 1.63 -12.59 -9.02
CA GLN A 77 3.01 -12.09 -9.07
C GLN A 77 3.20 -10.80 -8.26
N LEU A 78 2.26 -9.86 -8.33
CA LEU A 78 2.30 -8.64 -7.51
C LEU A 78 2.15 -8.97 -6.01
N ALA A 79 1.35 -9.98 -5.66
CA ALA A 79 1.23 -10.49 -4.29
C ALA A 79 2.54 -11.16 -3.83
N ARG A 80 3.21 -11.92 -4.69
CA ARG A 80 4.54 -12.51 -4.43
C ARG A 80 5.59 -11.42 -4.21
N MET A 81 5.62 -10.37 -5.04
CA MET A 81 6.48 -9.20 -4.83
C MET A 81 6.18 -8.49 -3.50
N SER A 82 4.90 -8.38 -3.12
CA SER A 82 4.48 -7.85 -1.82
C SER A 82 4.93 -8.74 -0.65
N GLY A 83 4.90 -10.06 -0.82
CA GLY A 83 5.47 -11.02 0.13
C GLY A 83 6.99 -10.95 0.24
N ASN A 84 7.67 -10.70 -0.88
CA ASN A 84 9.12 -10.52 -0.94
C ASN A 84 9.61 -9.26 -0.21
N ALA A 85 8.74 -8.26 -0.01
CA ALA A 85 9.03 -7.10 0.84
C ALA A 85 9.38 -7.47 2.30
N TYR A 86 9.13 -8.70 2.74
CA TYR A 86 9.44 -9.17 4.09
C TYR A 86 10.76 -9.93 4.21
N ALA A 87 11.46 -10.19 3.10
CA ALA A 87 12.66 -11.03 3.09
C ALA A 87 13.73 -10.49 2.13
N LEU A 88 14.97 -10.95 2.28
CA LEU A 88 16.01 -10.75 1.28
C LEU A 88 16.04 -11.94 0.31
N PRO A 89 16.50 -11.76 -0.95
CA PRO A 89 16.69 -12.84 -1.90
C PRO A 89 17.50 -14.01 -1.31
N GLY A 90 17.06 -15.24 -1.55
CA GLY A 90 17.69 -16.46 -1.04
C GLY A 90 17.21 -16.92 0.34
N ASN A 91 16.43 -16.12 1.06
CA ASN A 91 15.78 -16.56 2.30
C ASN A 91 14.60 -17.52 2.01
N LYS A 92 14.28 -18.41 2.95
CA LYS A 92 13.21 -19.43 2.82
C LYS A 92 11.82 -18.88 2.48
N ASN A 93 11.54 -17.63 2.85
CA ASN A 93 10.24 -16.98 2.64
C ASN A 93 10.27 -16.05 1.41
N TRP A 94 11.31 -16.12 0.58
CA TRP A 94 11.36 -15.44 -0.71
C TRP A 94 10.59 -16.26 -1.74
N TYR A 95 9.59 -15.62 -2.36
CA TYR A 95 8.80 -16.18 -3.44
C TYR A 95 9.54 -16.04 -4.76
N GLU A 96 9.58 -17.14 -5.51
CA GLU A 96 9.93 -17.10 -6.92
C GLU A 96 8.89 -16.28 -7.68
N ILE A 97 9.39 -15.38 -8.52
CA ILE A 97 8.62 -14.50 -9.40
C ILE A 97 9.11 -14.71 -10.83
N ASP A 98 8.34 -14.24 -11.82
CA ASP A 98 8.68 -14.46 -13.23
C ASP A 98 10.09 -13.94 -13.57
N HIS A 99 10.79 -14.66 -14.45
CA HIS A 99 12.18 -14.34 -14.83
C HIS A 99 12.36 -12.94 -15.43
N SER A 100 11.30 -12.33 -15.96
CA SER A 100 11.30 -10.94 -16.42
C SER A 100 11.51 -9.91 -15.29
N TRP A 101 11.52 -10.35 -14.03
CA TRP A 101 11.68 -9.52 -12.82
C TRP A 101 12.87 -9.97 -11.96
N ASN A 102 13.89 -10.58 -12.57
CA ASN A 102 15.06 -11.12 -11.88
C ASN A 102 15.92 -10.08 -11.15
N THR A 103 15.70 -8.79 -11.37
CA THR A 103 16.46 -7.69 -10.77
C THR A 103 15.62 -7.01 -9.69
N SER A 104 16.07 -7.10 -8.43
CA SER A 104 15.45 -6.45 -7.28
C SER A 104 16.48 -5.74 -6.41
N PHE A 105 16.14 -4.55 -5.93
CA PHE A 105 16.98 -3.77 -5.01
C PHE A 105 16.29 -3.62 -3.64
N PRO A 106 16.85 -4.18 -2.56
CA PRO A 106 16.31 -3.96 -1.22
C PRO A 106 16.56 -2.53 -0.77
N PHE A 107 15.65 -2.00 0.06
CA PHE A 107 15.86 -0.75 0.79
C PHE A 107 15.42 -0.90 2.25
N GLY A 108 16.08 -0.16 3.16
CA GLY A 108 15.75 -0.14 4.58
C GLY A 108 16.21 -1.38 5.36
N TYR A 109 16.94 -2.28 4.72
CA TYR A 109 17.50 -3.49 5.33
C TYR A 109 18.91 -3.28 5.92
N GLU A 110 19.52 -2.11 5.69
CA GLU A 110 20.86 -1.76 6.16
C GLU A 110 20.89 -1.59 7.68
N ASP A 111 19.84 -0.98 8.23
CA ASP A 111 19.64 -0.85 9.66
C ASP A 111 18.53 -1.80 10.13
N SER A 112 18.91 -2.69 11.05
CA SER A 112 17.99 -3.65 11.66
C SER A 112 16.82 -3.00 12.39
N GLU A 113 16.91 -1.73 12.82
CA GLU A 113 15.84 -1.00 13.49
C GLU A 113 14.98 -0.15 12.54
N ASN A 114 15.37 0.04 11.28
CA ASN A 114 14.57 0.78 10.31
C ASN A 114 13.30 0.00 9.95
N GLY A 115 12.13 0.57 10.27
CA GLY A 115 10.84 -0.06 10.02
C GLY A 115 10.38 0.01 8.56
N PHE A 116 10.74 1.07 7.82
CA PHE A 116 10.32 1.25 6.43
C PHE A 116 11.25 0.48 5.50
N ARG A 117 10.78 -0.66 4.98
CA ARG A 117 11.57 -1.55 4.11
C ARG A 117 10.80 -2.02 2.90
N GLY A 118 11.51 -2.63 1.99
CA GLY A 118 10.90 -3.32 0.86
C GLY A 118 11.90 -3.55 -0.26
N HIS A 119 11.37 -3.71 -1.46
CA HIS A 119 12.16 -3.94 -2.67
C HIS A 119 11.66 -3.10 -3.84
N VAL A 120 12.60 -2.70 -4.70
CA VAL A 120 12.30 -2.15 -6.02
C VAL A 120 12.59 -3.23 -7.05
N PHE A 121 11.57 -3.69 -7.76
CA PHE A 121 11.69 -4.66 -8.85
C PHE A 121 11.74 -3.92 -10.19
N MET A 122 12.64 -4.35 -11.07
CA MET A 122 12.78 -3.80 -12.41
C MET A 122 12.46 -4.87 -13.45
N SER A 123 11.59 -4.52 -14.40
CA SER A 123 11.33 -5.35 -15.58
C SER A 123 12.60 -5.51 -16.43
N SER A 124 12.79 -6.66 -17.06
CA SER A 124 13.99 -6.98 -17.87
C SER A 124 14.23 -6.04 -19.06
N ASN A 125 13.19 -5.32 -19.51
CA ASN A 125 13.28 -4.31 -20.56
C ASN A 125 13.37 -2.87 -20.02
N ASN A 126 13.54 -2.69 -18.71
CA ASN A 126 13.62 -1.41 -18.00
C ASN A 126 12.42 -0.47 -18.23
N SER A 127 11.27 -0.99 -18.64
CA SER A 127 10.07 -0.20 -18.96
C SER A 127 9.15 0.02 -17.76
N THR A 128 9.24 -0.82 -16.74
CA THR A 128 8.40 -0.79 -15.55
C THR A 128 9.21 -1.07 -14.29
N VAL A 129 8.98 -0.23 -13.28
CA VAL A 129 9.50 -0.30 -11.93
C VAL A 129 8.33 -0.62 -10.99
N ILE A 130 8.52 -1.58 -10.10
CA ILE A 130 7.53 -1.90 -9.07
C ILE A 130 8.17 -1.65 -7.71
N LEU A 131 7.65 -0.67 -6.99
CA LEU A 131 8.01 -0.42 -5.59
C LEU A 131 7.12 -1.28 -4.70
N SER A 132 7.71 -2.28 -4.05
CA SER A 132 7.06 -3.16 -3.09
C SER A 132 7.40 -2.75 -1.67
N ILE A 133 6.38 -2.40 -0.88
CA ILE A 133 6.53 -1.86 0.48
C ILE A 133 6.17 -2.92 1.51
N LYS A 134 7.06 -3.13 2.49
CA LYS A 134 6.87 -4.06 3.60
C LYS A 134 5.78 -3.55 4.53
N GLY A 135 4.89 -4.44 4.95
CA GLY A 135 3.97 -4.16 6.04
C GLY A 135 4.48 -4.60 7.42
N THR A 136 3.54 -4.96 8.29
CA THR A 136 3.82 -5.16 9.71
C THR A 136 4.49 -6.49 10.02
N THR A 137 5.52 -6.44 10.85
CA THR A 137 6.16 -7.62 11.46
C THR A 137 5.69 -7.76 12.91
N LEU A 138 4.97 -8.84 13.25
CA LEU A 138 4.42 -9.02 14.61
C LEU A 138 5.50 -9.16 15.68
N GLN A 139 6.59 -9.85 15.36
CA GLN A 139 7.72 -10.08 16.24
C GLN A 139 9.01 -9.86 15.46
N GLY A 140 9.83 -8.94 15.93
CA GLY A 140 11.09 -8.61 15.29
C GLY A 140 11.50 -7.16 15.53
N PRO A 141 12.66 -6.75 15.00
CA PRO A 141 13.23 -5.43 15.22
C PRO A 141 12.29 -4.26 14.85
N THR A 142 11.54 -4.39 13.74
CA THR A 142 10.64 -3.33 13.24
C THR A 142 9.27 -3.30 13.92
N SER A 143 8.93 -4.35 14.69
CA SER A 143 7.55 -4.59 15.19
C SER A 143 6.95 -3.45 16.00
N LYS A 144 7.79 -2.70 16.73
CA LYS A 144 7.34 -1.54 17.51
C LYS A 144 6.95 -0.36 16.62
N GLN A 145 7.76 -0.06 15.59
CA GLN A 145 7.50 1.03 14.66
C GLN A 145 6.35 0.70 13.72
N ASP A 146 6.29 -0.55 13.24
CA ASP A 146 5.19 -1.03 12.39
C ASP A 146 3.85 -0.86 13.13
N LYS A 147 3.75 -1.38 14.36
CA LYS A 147 2.55 -1.25 15.20
C LYS A 147 2.19 0.19 15.55
N TYR A 148 3.20 1.04 15.77
CA TYR A 148 2.97 2.46 16.01
C TYR A 148 2.29 3.11 14.80
N ASN A 149 2.80 2.86 13.59
CA ASN A 149 2.22 3.39 12.35
C ASN A 149 0.83 2.78 12.06
N ASP A 150 0.63 1.49 12.28
CA ASP A 150 -0.68 0.84 12.17
C ASP A 150 -1.73 1.56 13.04
N ASN A 151 -1.39 1.74 14.30
CA ASN A 151 -2.27 2.36 15.28
C ASN A 151 -2.46 3.87 15.02
N LEU A 152 -1.46 4.55 14.48
CA LEU A 152 -1.55 5.96 14.13
C LEU A 152 -2.46 6.17 12.91
N LEU A 153 -2.32 5.35 11.87
CA LEU A 153 -3.02 5.49 10.60
C LEU A 153 -4.46 4.94 10.64
N PHE A 154 -4.68 3.79 11.27
CA PHE A 154 -5.90 3.00 11.06
C PHE A 154 -6.82 2.92 12.29
N SER A 155 -6.47 3.61 13.37
CA SER A 155 -7.38 3.74 14.51
C SER A 155 -8.26 4.97 14.38
N CYS A 156 -9.39 4.96 15.07
CA CYS A 156 -10.28 6.11 15.08
C CYS A 156 -9.72 7.28 15.89
N CYS A 157 -8.94 7.02 16.95
CA CYS A 157 -8.33 8.08 17.75
C CYS A 157 -7.00 7.63 18.39
N CYS A 158 -5.95 7.44 17.58
CA CYS A 158 -4.59 7.06 18.03
C CYS A 158 -4.53 5.85 18.98
N ALA A 159 -5.28 4.80 18.66
CA ALA A 159 -5.43 3.56 19.42
C ALA A 159 -5.92 3.77 20.86
N ARG A 160 -6.76 4.78 21.09
CA ARG A 160 -7.37 5.07 22.39
C ARG A 160 -8.78 4.49 22.49
N VAL A 161 -8.89 3.18 22.37
CA VAL A 161 -10.15 2.44 22.49
C VAL A 161 -10.13 1.48 23.68
N ASP A 162 -11.08 1.66 24.61
CA ASP A 162 -11.33 0.87 25.83
C ASP A 162 -10.30 0.94 27.00
N PHE A 163 -10.78 0.63 28.22
CA PHE A 163 -10.06 0.52 29.50
C PHE A 163 -8.79 -0.36 29.47
N SER A 164 -8.73 -1.43 28.67
CA SER A 164 -7.55 -2.32 28.62
C SER A 164 -6.33 -1.69 27.92
N TRP A 165 -6.52 -0.59 27.20
CA TRP A 165 -5.51 0.06 26.36
C TRP A 165 -5.00 1.40 26.87
N VAL A 166 -5.50 1.83 28.03
CA VAL A 166 -5.23 3.13 28.66
C VAL A 166 -3.74 3.42 28.89
N PHE A 167 -2.87 2.41 28.85
CA PHE A 167 -1.42 2.53 29.11
C PHE A 167 -0.52 2.57 27.86
N ARG A 168 -1.04 2.49 26.63
CA ARG A 168 -0.22 2.59 25.39
C ARG A 168 -0.92 3.41 24.31
N LYS A 169 -1.02 4.70 24.54
CA LYS A 169 -1.59 5.65 23.59
C LYS A 169 -0.54 6.03 22.55
N VAL A 170 -0.94 6.11 21.30
CA VAL A 170 -0.06 6.63 20.22
C VAL A 170 0.06 8.14 20.31
N CYS A 171 -1.04 8.82 20.66
CA CYS A 171 -1.09 10.26 20.85
C CYS A 171 -2.14 10.66 21.91
N ASP A 172 -2.13 11.92 22.35
CA ASP A 172 -3.02 12.47 23.38
C ASP A 172 -4.25 13.23 22.81
N CYS A 173 -4.65 12.93 21.57
CA CYS A 173 -5.77 13.62 20.91
C CYS A 173 -7.16 13.24 21.40
N TYR A 174 -7.29 12.13 22.13
CA TYR A 174 -8.55 11.78 22.79
C TYR A 174 -8.96 12.80 23.84
N ARG A 175 -10.28 13.03 23.96
CA ARG A 175 -10.86 13.91 24.97
C ARG A 175 -11.68 13.12 25.98
N ASN A 176 -12.95 12.87 25.69
CA ASN A 176 -13.87 12.12 26.54
C ASN A 176 -14.94 11.39 25.73
N SER A 177 -15.50 10.29 26.27
CA SER A 177 -16.42 9.40 25.54
C SER A 177 -15.87 9.03 24.15
N TRP A 178 -16.59 9.36 23.08
CA TRP A 178 -16.19 9.10 21.71
C TRP A 178 -15.72 10.38 21.01
N ARG A 179 -15.02 11.28 21.72
CA ARG A 179 -14.52 12.54 21.17
C ARG A 179 -13.02 12.51 20.94
N CYS A 180 -12.62 12.90 19.74
CA CYS A 180 -11.22 13.01 19.35
C CYS A 180 -10.92 14.37 18.73
N ASP A 181 -9.84 15.00 19.16
CA ASP A 181 -9.41 16.29 18.63
C ASP A 181 -8.80 16.12 17.23
N ASN A 182 -9.45 16.72 16.24
CA ASN A 182 -9.10 16.53 14.84
C ASN A 182 -7.75 17.17 14.49
N THR A 183 -7.54 18.41 14.95
CA THR A 183 -6.32 19.18 14.70
C THR A 183 -5.10 18.50 15.31
N CYS A 184 -5.22 17.98 16.53
CA CYS A 184 -4.20 17.17 17.17
C CYS A 184 -3.92 15.89 16.37
N LEU A 185 -4.95 15.21 15.87
CA LEU A 185 -4.79 13.94 15.17
C LEU A 185 -4.08 14.11 13.83
N SER A 186 -4.44 15.15 13.05
CA SER A 186 -3.72 15.52 11.84
C SER A 186 -2.25 15.85 12.14
N LYS A 187 -1.96 16.61 13.20
CA LYS A 187 -0.59 16.92 13.62
C LYS A 187 0.21 15.68 13.99
N ALA A 188 -0.33 14.82 14.86
CA ALA A 188 0.32 13.57 15.25
C ALA A 188 0.60 12.68 14.03
N LEU A 189 -0.36 12.57 13.11
CA LEU A 189 -0.16 11.84 11.86
C LEU A 189 0.95 12.43 11.01
N ILE A 190 1.09 13.75 10.91
CA ILE A 190 2.08 14.35 10.00
C ILE A 190 3.47 14.42 10.62
N GLU A 191 3.56 14.77 11.90
CA GLU A 191 4.82 14.87 12.64
C GLU A 191 5.40 13.47 12.91
N ASP A 192 4.55 12.48 13.18
CA ASP A 192 5.00 11.16 13.61
C ASP A 192 4.84 10.04 12.54
N SER A 193 4.18 10.28 11.38
CA SER A 193 4.19 9.29 10.27
C SER A 193 5.51 9.26 9.52
N LEU A 194 6.49 8.63 10.17
CA LEU A 194 7.79 8.35 9.58
C LEU A 194 7.65 7.62 8.23
N PHE A 195 6.72 6.68 8.11
CA PHE A 195 6.66 5.79 6.95
C PHE A 195 6.11 6.49 5.71
N TYR A 196 5.04 7.28 5.84
CA TYR A 196 4.48 7.99 4.70
C TYR A 196 5.48 9.01 4.12
N SER A 197 6.13 9.78 4.99
CA SER A 197 7.13 10.79 4.58
C SER A 197 8.38 10.17 3.92
N VAL A 198 8.87 9.03 4.43
CA VAL A 198 9.95 8.26 3.79
C VAL A 198 9.51 7.73 2.42
N GLY A 199 8.29 7.21 2.32
CA GLY A 199 7.73 6.73 1.05
C GLY A 199 7.65 7.83 -0.02
N VAL A 200 7.25 9.06 0.35
CA VAL A 200 7.21 10.21 -0.56
C VAL A 200 8.60 10.51 -1.12
N LYS A 201 9.64 10.49 -0.28
CA LYS A 201 11.03 10.70 -0.74
C LYS A 201 11.46 9.60 -1.71
N LEU A 202 11.19 8.34 -1.38
CA LEU A 202 11.56 7.20 -2.21
C LEU A 202 10.89 7.23 -3.59
N VAL A 203 9.61 7.58 -3.68
CA VAL A 203 8.93 7.70 -4.98
C VAL A 203 9.55 8.82 -5.84
N ASN A 204 9.90 9.96 -5.24
CA ASN A 204 10.61 11.03 -5.95
C ASN A 204 11.99 10.57 -6.45
N ASP A 205 12.75 9.84 -5.64
CA ASP A 205 14.04 9.28 -6.04
C ASP A 205 13.87 8.30 -7.22
N LEU A 206 12.82 7.48 -7.21
CA LEU A 206 12.52 6.56 -8.33
C LEU A 206 12.16 7.30 -9.61
N PHE A 207 11.39 8.39 -9.54
CA PHE A 207 11.15 9.24 -10.71
C PHE A 207 12.43 9.86 -11.27
N PHE A 208 13.37 10.24 -10.40
CA PHE A 208 14.66 10.77 -10.82
C PHE A 208 15.54 9.70 -11.48
N LEU A 209 15.59 8.50 -10.89
CA LEU A 209 16.41 7.39 -11.39
C LEU A 209 15.83 6.74 -12.65
N TYR A 210 14.50 6.70 -12.78
CA TYR A 210 13.79 6.01 -13.87
C TYR A 210 12.74 6.91 -14.53
N PRO A 211 13.14 8.03 -15.15
CA PRO A 211 12.23 9.07 -15.62
C PRO A 211 11.29 8.66 -16.76
N THR A 212 11.59 7.54 -17.43
CA THR A 212 10.81 7.03 -18.57
C THR A 212 10.06 5.73 -18.26
N ALA A 213 10.29 5.14 -17.09
CA ALA A 213 9.63 3.89 -16.72
C ALA A 213 8.23 4.14 -16.15
N ASN A 214 7.34 3.18 -16.32
CA ASN A 214 6.10 3.13 -15.56
C ASN A 214 6.45 2.76 -14.11
N LEU A 215 5.87 3.45 -13.13
CA LEU A 215 6.05 3.12 -11.71
C LEU A 215 4.74 2.59 -11.14
N TRP A 216 4.77 1.38 -10.60
CA TRP A 216 3.65 0.78 -9.87
C TRP A 216 4.02 0.59 -8.41
N LEU A 217 3.02 0.68 -7.54
CA LEU A 217 3.18 0.50 -6.10
C LEU A 217 2.45 -0.75 -5.65
N VAL A 218 3.10 -1.58 -4.86
CA VAL A 218 2.47 -2.75 -4.25
C VAL A 218 2.86 -2.88 -2.80
N GLY A 219 2.05 -3.59 -2.04
CA GLY A 219 2.36 -3.92 -0.67
C GLY A 219 1.26 -4.74 -0.03
N HIS A 220 1.58 -5.30 1.12
CA HIS A 220 0.67 -6.09 1.92
C HIS A 220 0.46 -5.45 3.29
N SER A 221 -0.75 -5.56 3.86
CA SER A 221 -1.07 -5.02 5.19
C SER A 221 -0.76 -3.50 5.27
N LEU A 222 -0.04 -3.04 6.30
CA LEU A 222 0.49 -1.66 6.41
C LEU A 222 1.19 -1.17 5.12
N GLY A 223 1.98 -2.04 4.46
CA GLY A 223 2.71 -1.69 3.24
C GLY A 223 1.77 -1.46 2.04
N GLY A 224 0.65 -2.19 1.99
CA GLY A 224 -0.40 -2.00 0.98
C GLY A 224 -1.12 -0.67 1.17
N ALA A 225 -1.46 -0.32 2.42
CA ALA A 225 -2.06 0.98 2.73
C ALA A 225 -1.10 2.14 2.40
N LEU A 226 0.21 2.00 2.67
CA LEU A 226 1.20 2.99 2.26
C LEU A 226 1.31 3.10 0.73
N ALA A 227 1.29 1.98 0.01
CA ALA A 227 1.27 1.97 -1.45
C ALA A 227 0.02 2.69 -2.01
N ALA A 228 -1.16 2.51 -1.40
CA ALA A 228 -2.39 3.20 -1.77
C ALA A 228 -2.33 4.72 -1.52
N LEU A 229 -1.83 5.14 -0.35
CA LEU A 229 -1.63 6.55 -0.01
C LEU A 229 -0.65 7.23 -0.98
N LEU A 230 0.51 6.61 -1.23
CA LEU A 230 1.50 7.12 -2.17
C LEU A 230 0.98 7.11 -3.62
N GLY A 231 0.23 6.08 -4.00
CA GLY A 231 -0.39 5.97 -5.33
C GLY A 231 -1.36 7.11 -5.59
N THR A 232 -2.13 7.47 -4.56
CA THR A 232 -3.03 8.63 -4.60
C THR A 232 -2.26 9.94 -4.67
N THR A 233 -1.18 10.08 -3.90
CA THR A 233 -0.34 11.29 -3.87
C THR A 233 0.30 11.63 -5.22
N PHE A 234 0.74 10.61 -5.97
CA PHE A 234 1.49 10.80 -7.22
C PHE A 234 0.68 10.45 -8.49
N GLY A 235 -0.57 10.01 -8.33
CA GLY A 235 -1.36 9.46 -9.44
C GLY A 235 -0.65 8.28 -10.10
N LEU A 236 -0.30 7.27 -9.30
CA LEU A 236 0.36 6.03 -9.71
C LEU A 236 -0.58 4.83 -9.53
N PRO A 237 -0.50 3.80 -10.40
CA PRO A 237 -1.20 2.54 -10.17
C PRO A 237 -0.69 1.87 -8.90
N ALA A 238 -1.59 1.53 -8.00
CA ALA A 238 -1.26 0.81 -6.76
C ALA A 238 -2.13 -0.43 -6.57
N VAL A 239 -1.53 -1.54 -6.14
CA VAL A 239 -2.23 -2.77 -5.77
C VAL A 239 -1.91 -3.13 -4.32
N ALA A 240 -2.91 -3.03 -3.45
CA ALA A 240 -2.76 -3.21 -2.01
C ALA A 240 -3.41 -4.52 -1.56
N PHE A 241 -2.62 -5.44 -1.01
CA PHE A 241 -3.08 -6.76 -0.59
C PHE A 241 -3.42 -6.80 0.90
N GLU A 242 -4.63 -7.24 1.25
CA GLU A 242 -5.11 -7.37 2.64
C GLU A 242 -4.81 -6.12 3.50
N SER A 243 -4.85 -4.91 2.91
CA SER A 243 -4.49 -3.69 3.62
C SER A 243 -5.65 -3.21 4.51
N PRO A 244 -5.40 -2.59 5.68
CA PRO A 244 -6.42 -1.84 6.40
C PRO A 244 -7.00 -0.69 5.56
N GLY A 245 -8.20 -0.19 5.92
CA GLY A 245 -8.81 0.95 5.26
C GLY A 245 -8.04 2.25 5.48
N GLU A 246 -7.50 2.85 4.42
CA GLU A 246 -6.61 4.01 4.49
C GLU A 246 -7.25 5.33 4.06
N HIS A 247 -8.53 5.34 3.66
CA HIS A 247 -9.21 6.56 3.22
C HIS A 247 -9.23 7.63 4.32
N LEU A 248 -9.57 7.26 5.56
CA LEU A 248 -9.55 8.20 6.69
C LEU A 248 -8.13 8.75 6.96
N ALA A 249 -7.10 7.92 6.80
CA ALA A 249 -5.71 8.34 6.94
C ALA A 249 -5.34 9.37 5.85
N ALA A 250 -5.79 9.18 4.60
CA ALA A 250 -5.56 10.12 3.51
C ALA A 250 -6.15 11.51 3.80
N GLN A 251 -7.37 11.55 4.36
CA GLN A 251 -8.02 12.80 4.77
C GLN A 251 -7.22 13.51 5.86
N ARG A 252 -6.79 12.77 6.90
CA ARG A 252 -5.99 13.32 8.02
C ARG A 252 -4.57 13.73 7.62
N LEU A 253 -4.01 13.11 6.58
CA LEU A 253 -2.76 13.52 5.94
C LEU A 253 -2.94 14.73 5.01
N HIS A 254 -4.17 15.25 4.89
CA HIS A 254 -4.56 16.35 4.01
C HIS A 254 -4.17 16.09 2.55
N LEU A 255 -4.29 14.85 2.08
CA LEU A 255 -4.00 14.51 0.69
C LEU A 255 -5.09 15.12 -0.21
N PRO A 256 -4.74 15.97 -1.19
CA PRO A 256 -5.67 16.32 -2.23
C PRO A 256 -6.08 15.06 -3.01
N ILE A 257 -7.38 14.79 -3.05
CA ILE A 257 -7.97 13.67 -3.79
C ILE A 257 -8.75 14.25 -4.96
N PRO A 258 -8.67 13.67 -6.17
CA PRO A 258 -9.47 14.14 -7.29
C PRO A 258 -10.97 14.06 -6.95
N PRO A 259 -11.77 15.06 -7.35
CA PRO A 259 -13.17 15.12 -6.96
C PRO A 259 -13.94 13.92 -7.52
N ALA A 260 -14.82 13.34 -6.71
CA ALA A 260 -15.61 12.17 -7.06
C ALA A 260 -16.57 12.37 -8.25
N HIS A 261 -16.69 13.59 -8.79
CA HIS A 261 -17.52 13.90 -9.95
C HIS A 261 -16.72 14.72 -10.96
N GLY A 262 -16.37 14.08 -12.08
CA GLY A 262 -15.79 14.73 -13.25
C GLY A 262 -16.78 14.72 -14.43
N PRO A 263 -16.52 15.52 -15.48
CA PRO A 263 -17.34 15.54 -16.69
C PRO A 263 -17.42 14.19 -17.43
N LEU A 264 -16.52 13.24 -17.11
CA LEU A 264 -16.44 11.90 -17.72
C LEU A 264 -16.83 10.75 -16.76
N GLY A 265 -17.33 11.07 -15.56
CA GLY A 265 -17.63 10.10 -14.50
C GLY A 265 -16.80 10.33 -13.23
N PRO A 266 -16.90 9.45 -12.23
CA PRO A 266 -16.19 9.62 -10.97
C PRO A 266 -14.69 9.45 -11.14
N PHE A 267 -13.91 10.47 -10.76
CA PHE A 267 -12.47 10.35 -10.68
C PHE A 267 -12.11 9.55 -9.44
N LEU A 268 -11.50 8.39 -9.65
CA LEU A 268 -11.01 7.55 -8.56
C LEU A 268 -9.48 7.46 -8.67
N PRO A 269 -8.76 7.49 -7.55
CA PRO A 269 -7.36 7.08 -7.54
C PRO A 269 -7.19 5.71 -8.19
N ALA A 270 -6.09 5.50 -8.92
CA ALA A 270 -5.79 4.21 -9.57
C ALA A 270 -5.26 3.18 -8.57
N VAL A 271 -5.95 3.06 -7.44
CA VAL A 271 -5.67 2.14 -6.35
C VAL A 271 -6.66 0.98 -6.44
N THR A 272 -6.14 -0.24 -6.36
CA THR A 272 -6.94 -1.47 -6.27
C THR A 272 -6.56 -2.24 -5.03
N HIS A 273 -7.50 -2.40 -4.10
CA HIS A 273 -7.36 -3.25 -2.93
C HIS A 273 -7.77 -4.67 -3.28
N VAL A 274 -6.97 -5.65 -2.88
CA VAL A 274 -7.17 -7.06 -3.19
C VAL A 274 -7.15 -7.83 -1.87
N TYR A 275 -8.29 -8.37 -1.48
CA TYR A 275 -8.42 -9.06 -0.20
C TYR A 275 -9.53 -10.09 -0.21
N HIS A 276 -9.58 -10.93 0.83
CA HIS A 276 -10.64 -11.91 0.99
C HIS A 276 -11.53 -11.66 2.22
N ASN A 277 -12.80 -12.03 2.16
CA ASN A 277 -13.76 -11.76 3.23
C ASN A 277 -13.57 -12.58 4.52
N ALA A 278 -12.63 -13.53 4.56
CA ALA A 278 -12.21 -14.18 5.80
C ALA A 278 -11.13 -13.41 6.59
N ASP A 279 -10.56 -12.33 6.04
CA ASP A 279 -9.59 -11.50 6.77
C ASP A 279 -10.34 -10.35 7.45
N PRO A 280 -10.33 -10.25 8.78
CA PRO A 280 -11.00 -9.16 9.48
C PRO A 280 -10.30 -7.79 9.35
N ILE A 281 -9.05 -7.71 8.91
CA ILE A 281 -8.27 -6.45 8.86
C ILE A 281 -8.80 -5.46 7.80
N PRO A 282 -8.86 -5.79 6.49
CA PRO A 282 -9.37 -4.88 5.47
C PRO A 282 -10.85 -4.51 5.70
N GLN A 283 -11.58 -5.35 6.43
CA GLN A 283 -12.98 -5.11 6.77
C GLN A 283 -13.20 -4.20 7.99
N GLY A 284 -12.13 -3.76 8.68
CA GLY A 284 -12.21 -3.03 9.94
C GLY A 284 -12.87 -3.83 11.07
N ALA A 285 -12.88 -5.16 10.95
CA ALA A 285 -13.54 -6.09 11.87
C ALA A 285 -12.57 -6.66 12.92
N CYS A 286 -11.27 -6.38 12.82
CA CYS A 286 -10.28 -6.83 13.79
C CYS A 286 -10.19 -5.90 15.01
N THR A 287 -11.32 -5.64 15.68
CA THR A 287 -11.48 -4.60 16.71
C THR A 287 -12.17 -5.12 17.98
N GLY A 288 -12.02 -4.40 19.09
CA GLY A 288 -12.65 -4.71 20.39
C GLY A 288 -11.89 -5.72 21.27
N ILE A 289 -12.20 -5.76 22.58
CA ILE A 289 -11.45 -6.50 23.62
C ILE A 289 -11.30 -8.00 23.32
N GLY A 290 -12.28 -8.59 22.63
CA GLY A 290 -12.28 -10.01 22.27
C GLY A 290 -11.45 -10.36 21.04
N SER A 291 -10.96 -9.38 20.26
CA SER A 291 -10.24 -9.65 19.02
C SER A 291 -8.75 -9.93 19.27
N VAL A 292 -8.17 -10.79 18.42
CA VAL A 292 -6.74 -11.13 18.47
C VAL A 292 -5.87 -9.91 18.13
N CYS A 293 -6.31 -9.03 17.22
CA CYS A 293 -5.60 -7.78 16.96
C CYS A 293 -5.53 -6.90 18.21
N ALA A 294 -6.63 -6.80 18.94
CA ALA A 294 -6.66 -5.98 20.14
C ALA A 294 -5.76 -6.54 21.24
N GLN A 295 -5.79 -7.86 21.45
CA GLN A 295 -4.86 -8.55 22.35
C GLN A 295 -3.39 -8.38 21.93
N GLY A 296 -3.12 -8.28 20.63
CA GLY A 296 -1.81 -8.00 20.05
C GLY A 296 -1.36 -6.54 20.16
N GLY A 297 -2.21 -5.64 20.62
CA GLY A 297 -1.91 -4.22 20.71
C GLY A 297 -2.10 -3.46 19.39
N TYR A 298 -2.93 -3.96 18.47
CA TYR A 298 -3.33 -3.29 17.23
C TYR A 298 -4.76 -2.72 17.30
N ALA A 299 -4.93 -1.48 16.84
CA ALA A 299 -6.21 -0.78 16.71
C ALA A 299 -6.47 -0.48 15.22
N LEU A 300 -6.81 -1.52 14.47
CA LEU A 300 -7.11 -1.48 13.03
C LEU A 300 -8.62 -1.37 12.84
N GLU A 301 -9.15 -0.16 13.00
CA GLU A 301 -10.59 0.11 13.08
C GLU A 301 -11.20 0.61 11.77
N THR A 302 -10.37 1.11 10.86
CA THR A 302 -10.80 1.64 9.57
C THR A 302 -11.00 0.54 8.53
N ARG A 303 -12.00 0.74 7.67
CA ARG A 303 -12.41 -0.16 6.58
C ARG A 303 -12.59 0.55 5.24
N CYS A 304 -12.61 1.88 5.21
CA CYS A 304 -12.82 2.61 3.97
C CYS A 304 -11.53 2.70 3.17
N HIS A 305 -11.61 2.33 1.90
CA HIS A 305 -10.50 2.27 0.97
C HIS A 305 -10.60 3.36 -0.10
N LEU A 306 -9.45 3.83 -0.59
CA LEU A 306 -9.38 4.66 -1.78
C LEU A 306 -9.50 3.79 -3.04
N GLY A 307 -10.06 4.36 -4.12
CA GLY A 307 -10.15 3.65 -5.40
C GLY A 307 -11.16 2.51 -5.38
N LYS A 308 -10.73 1.28 -5.71
CA LYS A 308 -11.61 0.11 -5.86
C LYS A 308 -11.11 -1.08 -5.07
N SER A 309 -12.01 -1.99 -4.73
CA SER A 309 -11.73 -3.25 -4.04
C SER A 309 -12.15 -4.46 -4.87
N ILE A 310 -11.30 -5.47 -4.91
CA ILE A 310 -11.55 -6.83 -5.39
C ILE A 310 -11.63 -7.72 -4.14
N ILE A 311 -12.82 -8.26 -3.88
CA ILE A 311 -13.10 -9.04 -2.66
C ILE A 311 -13.36 -10.50 -3.03
N PHE A 312 -12.46 -11.39 -2.60
CA PHE A 312 -12.61 -12.83 -2.79
C PHE A 312 -13.48 -13.43 -1.68
N ASP A 313 -14.55 -14.13 -2.05
CA ASP A 313 -15.49 -14.75 -1.11
C ASP A 313 -15.00 -16.11 -0.59
N THR A 314 -13.92 -16.09 0.20
CA THR A 314 -13.32 -17.31 0.78
C THR A 314 -14.20 -17.94 1.85
N VAL A 315 -15.06 -17.17 2.51
CA VAL A 315 -16.02 -17.69 3.50
C VAL A 315 -17.02 -18.64 2.85
N ASN A 316 -17.71 -18.22 1.79
CA ASN A 316 -18.72 -19.08 1.16
C ASN A 316 -18.11 -20.09 0.18
N LYS A 317 -17.08 -19.70 -0.57
CA LYS A 317 -16.49 -20.57 -1.61
C LYS A 317 -15.55 -21.63 -1.05
N LEU A 318 -14.82 -21.32 0.02
CA LEU A 318 -13.85 -22.23 0.63
C LEU A 318 -14.22 -22.69 2.05
N GLY A 319 -15.34 -22.19 2.61
CA GLY A 319 -15.75 -22.52 3.98
C GLY A 319 -14.81 -21.94 5.05
N TRP A 320 -14.05 -20.89 4.73
CA TRP A 320 -13.14 -20.30 5.70
C TRP A 320 -13.91 -19.60 6.82
N LYS A 321 -13.40 -19.74 8.04
CA LYS A 321 -13.86 -18.89 9.15
C LYS A 321 -13.14 -17.55 9.08
N VAL A 322 -13.84 -16.48 9.43
CA VAL A 322 -13.23 -15.16 9.61
C VAL A 322 -12.20 -15.26 10.74
N ASP A 323 -10.93 -15.03 10.40
CA ASP A 323 -9.80 -15.27 11.30
C ASP A 323 -8.59 -14.45 10.84
N VAL A 324 -8.01 -13.66 11.74
CA VAL A 324 -6.81 -12.85 11.46
C VAL A 324 -5.62 -13.69 10.99
N ARG A 325 -5.57 -14.98 11.31
CA ARG A 325 -4.52 -15.88 10.80
C ARG A 325 -4.59 -16.07 9.28
N LYS A 326 -5.71 -15.71 8.65
CA LYS A 326 -5.88 -15.71 7.19
C LYS A 326 -5.31 -14.49 6.49
N HIS A 327 -5.01 -13.42 7.24
CA HIS A 327 -4.35 -12.21 6.74
C HIS A 327 -2.99 -12.47 6.08
N VAL A 328 -2.32 -13.60 6.37
CA VAL A 328 -0.96 -13.86 5.88
C VAL A 328 -0.94 -13.91 4.35
N ILE A 329 -0.14 -13.03 3.71
CA ILE A 329 0.03 -12.94 2.24
C ILE A 329 0.23 -14.29 1.53
N ARG A 330 0.86 -15.27 2.20
CA ARG A 330 1.01 -16.63 1.67
C ARG A 330 -0.33 -17.30 1.37
N ASP A 331 -1.32 -17.16 2.24
CA ASP A 331 -2.66 -17.72 2.06
C ASP A 331 -3.37 -17.02 0.89
N VAL A 332 -3.19 -15.70 0.73
CA VAL A 332 -3.69 -14.93 -0.43
C VAL A 332 -3.10 -15.45 -1.75
N ILE A 333 -1.77 -15.60 -1.82
CA ILE A 333 -1.08 -16.11 -3.01
C ILE A 333 -1.56 -17.53 -3.32
N THR A 334 -1.31 -18.46 -2.39
CA THR A 334 -1.38 -19.91 -2.70
C THR A 334 -2.77 -20.50 -2.63
N LYS A 335 -3.71 -19.87 -1.92
CA LYS A 335 -5.06 -20.43 -1.69
C LYS A 335 -6.19 -19.56 -2.24
N VAL A 336 -5.90 -18.36 -2.70
CA VAL A 336 -6.91 -17.44 -3.27
C VAL A 336 -6.57 -17.12 -4.72
N LEU A 337 -5.43 -16.50 -4.97
CA LEU A 337 -5.03 -16.05 -6.33
C LEU A 337 -4.61 -17.21 -7.23
N GLU A 338 -3.91 -18.21 -6.67
CA GLU A 338 -3.47 -19.43 -7.38
C GLU A 338 -4.45 -20.60 -7.19
N ALA A 339 -5.65 -20.34 -6.64
CA ALA A 339 -6.65 -21.38 -6.45
C ALA A 339 -7.18 -21.87 -7.81
N GLU A 340 -6.98 -23.16 -8.09
CA GLU A 340 -7.52 -23.81 -9.29
C GLU A 340 -8.98 -24.25 -9.09
N GLY A 341 -9.78 -24.15 -10.15
CA GLY A 341 -11.16 -24.66 -10.15
C GLY A 341 -12.16 -23.84 -9.31
N VAL A 342 -11.77 -22.66 -8.82
CA VAL A 342 -12.67 -21.77 -8.07
C VAL A 342 -13.13 -20.61 -8.94
N GLU A 343 -14.44 -20.51 -9.15
CA GLU A 343 -15.08 -19.31 -9.69
C GLU A 343 -15.54 -18.42 -8.53
N TRP A 344 -14.87 -17.29 -8.38
CA TRP A 344 -15.11 -16.34 -7.30
C TRP A 344 -16.34 -15.48 -7.56
N GLU A 345 -16.55 -15.13 -8.82
CA GLU A 345 -17.73 -14.45 -9.34
C GLU A 345 -18.16 -15.18 -10.63
N GLU A 346 -19.42 -15.08 -11.04
CA GLU A 346 -19.97 -15.82 -12.19
C GLU A 346 -19.10 -15.62 -13.45
N GLY A 347 -18.50 -16.71 -13.94
CA GLY A 347 -17.62 -16.69 -15.12
C GLY A 347 -16.27 -16.00 -14.93
N ARG A 348 -15.84 -15.70 -13.68
CA ARG A 348 -14.60 -14.95 -13.41
C ARG A 348 -13.72 -15.60 -12.35
N ARG A 349 -12.42 -15.65 -12.65
CA ARG A 349 -11.35 -16.04 -11.71
C ARG A 349 -10.86 -14.88 -10.84
N VAL A 350 -11.21 -13.64 -11.18
CA VAL A 350 -10.98 -12.46 -10.35
C VAL A 350 -12.31 -11.70 -10.26
N PRO A 351 -12.85 -11.45 -9.07
CA PRO A 351 -14.07 -10.66 -8.89
C PRO A 351 -13.98 -9.26 -9.49
N LEU A 352 -15.14 -8.63 -9.76
CA LEU A 352 -15.14 -7.25 -10.25
C LEU A 352 -14.58 -6.29 -9.19
N ALA A 353 -13.68 -5.40 -9.61
CA ALA A 353 -13.24 -4.28 -8.79
C ALA A 353 -14.37 -3.26 -8.61
N ARG A 354 -14.77 -2.97 -7.36
CA ARG A 354 -15.90 -2.07 -7.02
C ARG A 354 -15.42 -0.95 -6.11
N ALA A 355 -15.90 0.27 -6.32
CA ALA A 355 -15.67 1.40 -5.41
C ALA A 355 -16.76 1.42 -4.32
N ASP A 356 -16.43 1.94 -3.15
CA ASP A 356 -17.37 2.17 -2.04
C ASP A 356 -17.38 3.66 -1.66
N PRO A 357 -18.06 4.51 -2.45
CA PRO A 357 -17.99 5.97 -2.29
C PRO A 357 -18.70 6.47 -1.01
N ASP A 358 -19.64 5.69 -0.48
CA ASP A 358 -20.45 6.04 0.69
C ASP A 358 -19.89 5.45 1.99
N CYS A 359 -18.67 4.91 1.94
CA CYS A 359 -18.03 4.34 3.11
C CYS A 359 -17.71 5.41 4.15
N VAL A 360 -18.15 5.14 5.39
CA VAL A 360 -17.85 5.97 6.56
C VAL A 360 -17.13 5.13 7.61
N ASP A 361 -15.94 5.59 7.99
CA ASP A 361 -15.17 5.08 9.12
C ASP A 361 -15.54 5.82 10.40
N CYS A 362 -15.35 5.14 11.54
CA CYS A 362 -15.41 5.78 12.85
C CYS A 362 -16.71 6.55 13.15
N PHE A 363 -17.84 6.12 12.60
CA PHE A 363 -19.14 6.81 12.71
C PHE A 363 -19.62 7.09 14.15
N LYS A 364 -19.09 6.36 15.14
CA LYS A 364 -19.38 6.59 16.57
C LYS A 364 -18.60 7.78 17.15
N TRP A 365 -17.52 8.20 16.50
CA TRP A 365 -16.63 9.25 16.98
C TRP A 365 -17.11 10.63 16.52
N GLU A 366 -17.06 11.57 17.44
CA GLU A 366 -17.23 13.00 17.19
C GLU A 366 -15.83 13.63 17.07
N PHE A 367 -15.50 14.12 15.87
CA PHE A 367 -14.25 14.80 15.57
C PHE A 367 -14.49 16.32 15.56
N GLY A 368 -13.64 17.06 16.26
CA GLY A 368 -13.78 18.51 16.36
C GLY A 368 -12.64 19.15 17.16
N GLU A 369 -12.74 20.45 17.34
CA GLU A 369 -11.86 21.19 18.25
C GLU A 369 -12.45 21.17 19.66
N PHE A 370 -11.68 20.63 20.61
CA PHE A 370 -12.15 20.51 21.98
C PHE A 370 -11.17 21.21 22.93
N PRO A 371 -11.61 22.23 23.69
CA PRO A 371 -10.75 22.89 24.67
C PRO A 371 -10.33 21.89 25.76
N GLY A 372 -9.01 21.75 26.01
CA GLY A 372 -8.51 20.96 27.14
C GLY A 372 -7.26 20.11 26.92
N GLY A 373 -6.51 20.26 25.84
CA GLY A 373 -5.17 19.65 25.76
C GLY A 373 -4.19 20.41 26.66
N LYS A 374 -3.53 19.74 27.61
CA LYS A 374 -2.31 20.30 28.21
C LYS A 374 -1.31 20.45 27.09
N GLU A 375 -0.93 21.68 26.75
CA GLU A 375 0.28 21.93 25.96
C GLU A 375 1.45 21.33 26.73
N ASN A 376 1.98 20.21 26.25
CA ASN A 376 3.32 19.82 26.65
C ASN A 376 4.26 20.76 25.91
N SER A 377 4.65 21.84 26.60
CA SER A 377 5.78 22.67 26.25
C SER A 377 7.05 21.80 26.26
N PHE A 378 7.34 21.13 25.15
CA PHE A 378 8.70 20.67 24.87
C PHE A 378 9.51 21.92 24.58
N GLY A 379 10.35 22.31 25.54
CA GLY A 379 11.27 23.42 25.38
C GLY A 379 12.11 23.23 24.12
N ASN A 380 12.16 24.27 23.29
CA ASN A 380 13.11 24.39 22.19
C ASN A 380 14.53 24.15 22.70
N ALA A 381 15.04 22.93 22.52
CA ALA A 381 16.47 22.69 22.49
C ALA A 381 16.96 23.14 21.11
N SER A 382 17.34 24.41 21.00
CA SER A 382 18.07 24.95 19.86
C SER A 382 19.38 24.18 19.69
N ILE A 383 19.46 23.30 18.71
CA ILE A 383 20.72 22.74 18.23
C ILE A 383 21.38 23.82 17.37
N SER A 384 22.34 24.53 17.96
CA SER A 384 23.25 25.43 17.26
C SER A 384 24.24 24.60 16.43
N THR A 385 24.00 24.46 15.14
CA THR A 385 25.01 24.01 14.17
C THR A 385 25.86 25.20 13.74
N ASN A 386 26.95 25.45 14.46
CA ASN A 386 28.06 26.26 13.93
C ASN A 386 28.81 25.41 12.91
N ILE A 387 28.61 25.70 11.63
CA ILE A 387 29.50 25.22 10.56
C ILE A 387 30.62 26.25 10.45
N ASN A 388 31.80 25.90 10.98
CA ASN A 388 33.05 26.59 10.64
C ASN A 388 33.52 26.07 9.29
N LEU A 389 33.53 26.95 8.29
CA LEU A 389 34.24 26.74 7.04
C LEU A 389 35.71 27.12 7.24
N HIS A 390 36.59 26.13 7.16
CA HIS A 390 37.98 26.31 6.74
C HIS A 390 38.44 25.12 5.91
#